data_AF-A0A933YWM6-F1
#
_entry.id   AF-A0A933YWM6-F1
#
_cell.length_a   1.000
_cell.length_b   1.000
_cell.length_c   1.000
_cell.angle_alpha   90.00
_cell.angle_beta   90.00
_cell.angle_gamma   90.00
#
_symmetry.space_group_name_H-M   'P 1'
#
loop_
_entity.id
_entity.type
_entity.pdbx_description
1 polymer ?
#
loop_
_entity_poly.entity_id
_entity_poly.type
_entity_poly.pdbx_seq_one_letter_code
_entity_poly.pdbx_strand_id
1 'polypeptide(L)' 'MDDNGLPQPAGPVRMCCICRRRLAKADLLRHVRSEGEAGNGLVPDPKGRMPGRGLYVCGQAECRERFLRYGDRRKKR' A
#
# COMPACT_ATOMS: atom_id res chain seq x y z
N MET A 1 -18.72 -17.79 -1.14
CA MET A 1 -17.93 -18.96 -1.58
C MET A 1 -17.71 -18.77 -3.07
N ASP A 2 -16.48 -18.66 -3.56
CA ASP A 2 -16.22 -18.83 -5.01
C ASP A 2 -16.46 -20.28 -5.45
N ASP A 3 -16.47 -20.50 -6.76
CA ASP A 3 -16.56 -21.81 -7.43
C ASP A 3 -15.53 -22.84 -6.94
N ASN A 4 -14.43 -22.41 -6.28
CA ASN A 4 -13.43 -23.28 -5.65
C ASN A 4 -13.58 -23.45 -4.14
N GLY A 5 -14.67 -22.98 -3.53
CA GLY A 5 -14.97 -23.18 -2.11
C GLY A 5 -14.07 -22.39 -1.14
N LEU A 6 -13.27 -21.43 -1.63
CA LEU A 6 -12.46 -20.59 -0.76
C LEU A 6 -13.29 -19.42 -0.18
N PRO A 7 -12.94 -18.95 1.04
CA PRO A 7 -13.49 -17.71 1.56
C PRO A 7 -13.00 -16.55 0.70
N GLN A 8 -13.94 -15.91 0.01
CA GLN A 8 -13.67 -14.68 -0.74
C GLN A 8 -13.19 -13.59 0.22
N PRO A 9 -12.15 -12.80 -0.15
CA PRO A 9 -11.72 -11.68 0.66
C PRO A 9 -12.89 -10.70 0.86
N ALA A 10 -13.17 -10.37 2.12
CA ALA A 10 -14.28 -9.47 2.45
C ALA A 10 -13.98 -8.05 1.92
N GLY A 11 -14.65 -7.68 0.82
CA GLY A 11 -14.61 -6.36 0.23
C GLY A 11 -13.54 -6.16 -0.86
N PRO A 12 -13.16 -4.91 -1.18
CA PRO A 12 -12.29 -4.61 -2.30
C PRO A 12 -10.90 -5.24 -2.13
N VAL A 13 -10.42 -5.93 -3.16
CA VAL A 13 -9.06 -6.47 -3.21
C VAL A 13 -8.12 -5.45 -3.82
N ARG A 14 -6.92 -5.30 -3.25
CA ARG A 14 -5.84 -4.46 -3.78
C ARG A 14 -4.54 -5.25 -3.82
N MET A 15 -3.54 -4.68 -4.46
CA MET A 15 -2.24 -5.31 -4.63
C MET A 15 -1.19 -4.64 -3.75
N CYS A 16 -0.41 -5.44 -3.03
CA CYS A 16 0.79 -4.94 -2.38
C CYS A 16 1.78 -4.44 -3.44
N CYS A 17 2.21 -3.18 -3.35
CA CYS A 17 3.13 -2.59 -4.31
C CYS A 17 4.56 -3.19 -4.24
N ILE A 18 4.89 -3.92 -3.17
CA ILE A 18 6.19 -4.58 -2.98
C ILE A 18 6.15 -6.02 -3.48
N CYS A 19 5.40 -6.91 -2.83
CA CYS A 19 5.38 -8.34 -3.18
C CYS A 19 4.35 -8.71 -4.26
N ARG A 20 3.57 -7.75 -4.77
CA ARG A 20 2.59 -7.94 -5.85
C ARG A 20 1.45 -8.94 -5.55
N ARG A 21 1.33 -9.43 -4.32
CA ARG A 21 0.20 -10.25 -3.87
C ARG A 21 -1.09 -9.43 -3.82
N ARG A 22 -2.20 -10.06 -4.20
CA ARG A 22 -3.57 -9.53 -4.07
C ARG A 22 -4.11 -9.91 -2.69
N LEU A 23 -4.56 -8.92 -1.94
CA LEU A 23 -5.05 -9.06 -0.57
C LEU A 23 -6.29 -8.19 -0.37
N ALA A 24 -7.12 -8.52 0.62
CA ALA A 24 -8.23 -7.65 0.99
C ALA A 24 -7.68 -6.26 1.34
N LYS A 25 -8.40 -5.19 0.97
CA LYS A 25 -8.01 -3.81 1.29
C LYS A 25 -7.79 -3.63 2.80
N ALA A 26 -8.54 -4.36 3.64
CA ALA A 26 -8.39 -4.34 5.09
C ALA A 26 -7.02 -4.84 5.58
N ASP A 27 -6.38 -5.75 4.85
CA ASP A 27 -5.07 -6.33 5.18
C ASP A 27 -3.88 -5.51 4.67
N LEU A 28 -4.17 -4.37 4.03
CA LEU A 28 -3.20 -3.52 3.38
C LEU A 28 -3.14 -2.15 4.05
N LEU A 29 -1.92 -1.70 4.33
CA LEU A 29 -1.62 -0.38 4.84
C LEU A 29 -1.56 0.60 3.66
N ARG A 30 -2.45 1.59 3.64
CA ARG A 30 -2.42 2.67 2.65
C ARG A 30 -1.45 3.77 3.10
N HIS A 31 -0.65 4.23 2.16
CA HIS A 31 0.16 5.44 2.27
C HIS A 31 -0.13 6.33 1.06
N VAL A 32 0.05 7.64 1.19
CA VAL A 32 -0.12 8.60 0.10
C VAL A 32 1.21 9.29 -0.17
N ARG A 33 1.50 9.52 -1.44
CA ARG A 33 2.59 10.41 -1.81
C ARG A 33 2.21 11.85 -1.50
N SER A 34 2.94 12.46 -0.59
CA SER A 34 2.86 13.89 -0.34
C SER A 34 3.84 14.59 -1.28
N GLU A 35 3.33 15.47 -2.13
CA GLU A 35 4.11 16.38 -2.98
C GLU A 35 3.96 17.76 -2.33
N GLY A 36 4.88 18.12 -1.44
CA GLY A 36 4.86 19.40 -0.73
C GLY A 36 6.27 19.95 -0.50
N GLU A 37 6.37 21.24 -0.14
CA GLU A 37 7.64 21.99 -0.04
C GLU A 37 8.66 21.38 0.93
N ALA A 38 8.22 20.62 1.94
CA ALA A 38 9.08 19.95 2.92
C ALA A 38 9.63 18.57 2.46
N GLY A 39 9.32 18.13 1.24
CA GLY A 39 9.93 16.95 0.61
C GLY A 39 8.95 15.88 0.14
N ASN A 40 9.41 15.07 -0.81
CA ASN A 40 8.70 13.92 -1.35
C ASN A 40 8.71 12.75 -0.35
N GLY A 41 7.64 12.63 0.45
CA GLY A 41 7.48 11.58 1.46
C GLY A 41 6.27 10.67 1.23
N LEU A 42 6.31 9.48 1.84
CA LEU A 42 5.14 8.61 1.94
C LEU A 42 4.50 8.79 3.31
N VAL A 43 3.27 9.29 3.32
CA VAL A 43 2.52 9.55 4.56
C VAL A 43 1.53 8.40 4.79
N PRO A 44 1.52 7.76 5.98
CA PRO A 44 0.50 6.78 6.32
C PRO A 44 -0.90 7.38 6.27
N ASP A 45 -1.83 6.70 5.61
CA ASP A 45 -3.25 7.09 5.59
C ASP A 45 -4.17 5.89 5.87
N PRO A 46 -4.22 5.42 7.13
CA PRO A 46 -5.04 4.29 7.52
C PRO A 46 -6.54 4.53 7.28
N LYS A 47 -6.99 5.80 7.29
CA LYS A 47 -8.41 6.15 7.09
C LYS A 47 -8.78 6.28 5.61
N GLY A 48 -7.81 6.36 4.71
CA GLY A 48 -8.07 6.47 3.27
C GLY A 48 -8.68 7.81 2.83
N ARG A 49 -8.46 8.88 3.60
CA ARG A 49 -9.08 10.20 3.38
C ARG A 49 -8.14 11.20 2.73
N MET A 50 -6.83 10.94 2.72
CA MET A 50 -5.86 11.89 2.18
C MET A 50 -5.92 11.91 0.64
N PRO A 51 -5.94 13.11 0.04
CA PRO A 51 -5.92 13.28 -1.42
C PRO A 51 -4.56 12.88 -1.98
N GLY A 52 -4.54 12.36 -3.21
CA GLY A 52 -3.31 11.97 -3.92
C GLY A 52 -3.18 10.47 -4.20
N ARG A 53 -2.05 10.09 -4.80
CA ARG A 53 -1.80 8.71 -5.26
C ARG A 53 -1.53 7.79 -4.07
N GLY A 54 -2.51 6.95 -3.76
CA GLY A 54 -2.40 5.91 -2.74
C GLY A 54 -1.50 4.74 -3.18
N LEU A 55 -0.67 4.27 -2.26
CA LEU A 55 0.16 3.08 -2.34
C LEU A 55 -0.27 2.12 -1.23
N TYR A 56 -0.34 0.84 -1.54
CA TYR A 56 -0.75 -0.20 -0.60
C TYR A 56 0.41 -1.16 -0.33
N VAL A 57 0.71 -1.42 0.93
CA VAL A 57 1.72 -2.40 1.36
C VAL A 57 1.10 -3.37 2.36
N CYS A 58 1.41 -4.65 2.25
CA CYS A 58 0.89 -5.65 3.18
C CYS A 58 1.59 -5.60 4.54
N GLY A 59 0.99 -6.26 5.54
CA GLY A 59 1.49 -6.29 6.91
C GLY A 59 2.80 -7.06 7.14
N GLN A 60 3.38 -7.66 6.10
CA GLN A 60 4.59 -8.48 6.20
C GLN A 60 5.82 -7.60 6.46
N ALA A 61 6.66 -7.98 7.43
CA ALA A 61 7.83 -7.21 7.84
C ALA A 61 8.76 -6.88 6.65
N GLU A 62 9.10 -7.88 5.83
CA GLU A 62 9.94 -7.69 4.63
C GLU A 62 9.33 -6.65 3.66
N CYS A 63 8.01 -6.68 3.47
CA CYS A 63 7.34 -5.72 2.60
C CYS A 63 7.39 -4.30 3.18
N ARG A 64 7.22 -4.16 4.49
CA ARG A 64 7.30 -2.86 5.18
C ARG A 64 8.71 -2.28 5.10
N GLU A 65 9.73 -3.08 5.37
CA GLU A 65 11.14 -2.65 5.29
C GLU A 65 11.52 -2.22 3.87
N ARG A 66 11.14 -3.02 2.87
CA ARG A 66 11.36 -2.66 1.46
C ARG A 66 10.57 -1.42 1.05
N PHE A 67 9.39 -1.21 1.63
CA PHE A 67 8.55 -0.05 1.36
C PHE A 67 9.14 1.25 1.88
N LEU A 68 9.83 1.23 3.04
CA LEU A 68 10.57 2.40 3.54
C LEU A 68 11.61 2.89 2.50
N ARG A 69 12.32 1.95 1.86
CA ARG A 69 13.28 2.27 0.77
C ARG A 69 12.60 2.60 -0.56
N TYR A 70 11.39 2.10 -0.79
CA TYR A 70 10.62 2.34 -2.02
C TYR A 70 10.22 3.82 -2.17
N GLY A 71 9.84 4.48 -1.06
CA GLY A 71 9.51 5.91 -1.06
C GLY A 71 10.69 6.80 -1.43
N ASP A 72 11.90 6.41 -1.00
CA ASP A 72 13.13 7.21 -1.15
C ASP A 72 13.72 7.14 -2.57
N ARG A 73 13.44 6.06 -3.33
CA ARG A 73 13.98 5.81 -4.69
C ARG A 73 13.62 6.86 -5.75
N ARG A 74 12.75 7.84 -5.45
CA ARG A 74 12.49 8.97 -6.35
C ARG A 74 13.49 10.13 -6.23
N LYS A 75 14.38 10.16 -5.22
CA LYS A 75 15.41 11.21 -5.10
C LYS A 75 16.48 11.22 -6.23
N LYS A 76 16.42 10.28 -7.20
CA LYS A 76 17.49 10.04 -8.19
C LYS A 76 17.08 10.20 -9.67
N ARG A 77 15.97 10.88 -9.98
CA ARG A 77 15.64 11.23 -11.37
C ARG A 77 15.57 12.73 -11.54
#